data_AF-A0A6G1RHQ7-F1
#
_entry.id   AF-A0A6G1RHQ7-F1
#
_cell.length_a   1.000
_cell.length_b   1.000
_cell.length_c   1.000
_cell.angle_alpha   90.00
_cell.angle_beta   90.00
_cell.angle_gamma   90.00
#
_symmetry.space_group_name_H-M   'P 1'
#
loop_
_entity.id
_entity.type
_entity.pdbx_description
1 polymer ?
#
loop_
_entity_poly.entity_id
_entity_poly.type
_entity_poly.pdbx_seq_one_letter_code
_entity_poly.pdbx_strand_id
1 'polypeptide(L)'
;RSREVPGLGAVVANDRSARAGQLMRRNVTRNGVGALVTPRVADARMLMYQSQAAREPFDVIDLDPYGSPAPFLDAAVQAVSEGGLLCVTCTDMGVLAGNSPETCYSKYGASSLKGRFCHEMALRIVLHSLDSRANCYQRFIQPLLSVSADFYVRLFVRVFTGQAKVKASASKQALVYHCAGCGTHHLQRLGKVTSQGTGFKYGAATGPPVGPSCEFCQQRHQLGGPIWAEPLHDLDFVERVLVALERNPGRFQTQERMRGMLSVITEELADVPLYYTLDGLSSTIHCNTPSLLQFRSSLLHAGFRVSLSHACKNAIKTDAPPPIVWDIMRCWAKLHPVKLDRLTDTSPAARILSVEPTLQASFALREDANPSSRRRGLKRFPENPQAFWGPKARAKAGGGTSPSLRPQNKRTGQTDSPRACKRFKEGTCSLGSQCCYSHEGGSPSDPPSAPPAASDPH
;
A
#
# COMPACT_ATOMS: atom_id res chain seq x y z
N ARG A 1 -8.15 -17.83 16.37
CA ARG A 1 -7.54 -18.86 15.50
C ARG A 1 -7.80 -20.29 15.96
N SER A 2 -7.26 -20.75 17.09
CA SER A 2 -7.49 -22.14 17.56
C SER A 2 -8.96 -22.49 17.79
N ARG A 3 -9.81 -21.51 18.08
CA ARG A 3 -11.27 -21.68 18.21
C ARG A 3 -12.05 -21.61 16.88
N GLU A 4 -11.42 -21.16 15.81
CA GLU A 4 -12.10 -20.75 14.57
C GLU A 4 -11.67 -21.57 13.35
N VAL A 5 -10.53 -22.26 13.40
CA VAL A 5 -10.01 -23.06 12.29
C VAL A 5 -10.08 -24.54 12.67
N PRO A 6 -10.97 -25.32 12.05
CA PRO A 6 -11.06 -26.75 12.32
C PRO A 6 -9.83 -27.50 11.80
N GLY A 7 -9.49 -28.63 12.42
CA GLY A 7 -8.42 -29.51 11.96
C GLY A 7 -7.00 -29.06 12.33
N LEU A 8 -6.83 -28.02 13.16
CA LEU A 8 -5.51 -27.66 13.70
C LEU A 8 -5.03 -28.74 14.67
N GLY A 9 -3.86 -29.35 14.38
CA GLY A 9 -3.21 -30.31 15.27
C GLY A 9 -2.46 -29.65 16.43
N ALA A 10 -1.76 -28.55 16.17
CA ALA A 10 -1.02 -27.79 17.17
C ALA A 10 -0.83 -26.32 16.75
N VAL A 11 -0.64 -25.44 17.73
CA VAL A 11 -0.37 -24.01 17.53
C VAL A 11 0.76 -23.57 18.44
N VAL A 12 1.82 -23.03 17.87
CA VAL A 12 2.88 -22.36 18.62
C VAL A 12 2.61 -20.85 18.62
N ALA A 13 2.37 -20.28 19.81
CA ALA A 13 2.21 -18.83 19.98
C ALA A 13 3.48 -18.26 20.62
N ASN A 14 4.20 -17.40 19.90
CA ASN A 14 5.51 -16.90 20.32
C ASN A 14 5.55 -15.37 20.45
N ASP A 15 6.25 -14.88 21.47
CA ASP A 15 6.62 -13.47 21.63
C ASP A 15 7.97 -13.38 22.36
N ARG A 16 8.82 -12.39 22.02
CA ARG A 16 10.11 -12.20 22.70
C ARG A 16 9.94 -11.64 24.12
N SER A 17 8.83 -10.97 24.41
CA SER A 17 8.55 -10.33 25.69
C SER A 17 8.07 -11.34 26.73
N ALA A 18 8.77 -11.44 27.86
CA ALA A 18 8.33 -12.28 28.99
C ALA A 18 6.92 -11.90 29.49
N ARG A 19 6.59 -10.60 29.48
CA ARG A 19 5.26 -10.10 29.85
C ARG A 19 4.18 -10.57 28.87
N ALA A 20 4.46 -10.53 27.56
CA ALA A 20 3.56 -11.07 26.56
C ALA A 20 3.40 -12.59 26.74
N GLY A 21 4.49 -13.30 27.07
CA GLY A 21 4.47 -14.71 27.44
C GLY A 21 3.51 -15.05 28.59
N GLN A 22 3.56 -14.27 29.68
CA GLN A 22 2.63 -14.44 30.80
C GLN A 22 1.17 -14.21 30.39
N LEU A 23 0.91 -13.17 29.60
CA LEU A 23 -0.44 -12.89 29.07
C LEU A 23 -0.92 -13.99 28.13
N MET A 24 -0.06 -14.51 27.25
CA MET A 24 -0.38 -15.63 26.38
C MET A 24 -0.80 -16.86 27.19
N ARG A 25 -0.04 -17.24 28.22
CA ARG A 25 -0.40 -18.37 29.11
C ARG A 25 -1.76 -18.16 29.76
N ARG A 26 -2.01 -16.99 30.35
CA ARG A 26 -3.32 -16.65 30.94
C ARG A 26 -4.45 -16.75 29.93
N ASN A 27 -4.24 -16.26 28.71
CA ASN A 27 -5.24 -16.34 27.64
C ASN A 27 -5.49 -17.77 27.17
N VAL A 28 -4.45 -18.62 27.10
CA VAL A 28 -4.58 -20.04 26.77
C VAL A 28 -5.45 -20.75 27.80
N THR A 29 -5.18 -20.54 29.10
CA THR A 29 -6.00 -21.10 30.20
C THR A 29 -7.43 -20.56 30.16
N ARG A 30 -7.61 -19.25 30.07
CA ARG A 30 -8.94 -18.61 30.02
C ARG A 30 -9.80 -19.12 28.86
N ASN A 31 -9.18 -19.48 27.74
CA ASN A 31 -9.87 -19.99 26.57
C ASN A 31 -9.97 -21.52 26.52
N GLY A 32 -9.39 -22.26 27.49
CA GLY A 32 -9.42 -23.71 27.52
C GLY A 32 -8.73 -24.38 26.33
N VAL A 33 -7.72 -23.73 25.73
CA VAL A 33 -7.05 -24.21 24.50
C VAL A 33 -5.66 -24.78 24.76
N GLY A 34 -5.36 -25.17 26.00
CA GLY A 34 -4.04 -25.66 26.41
C GLY A 34 -3.56 -26.93 25.70
N ALA A 35 -4.48 -27.79 25.26
CA ALA A 35 -4.16 -28.99 24.50
C ALA A 35 -3.64 -28.69 23.07
N LEU A 36 -4.01 -27.53 22.52
CA LEU A 36 -3.67 -27.14 21.15
C LEU A 36 -2.59 -26.06 21.09
N VAL A 37 -2.59 -25.11 22.04
CA VAL A 37 -1.76 -23.91 21.98
C VAL A 37 -0.61 -23.98 22.97
N THR A 38 0.61 -24.01 22.44
CA THR A 38 1.85 -23.95 23.22
C THR A 38 2.45 -22.54 23.18
N PRO A 39 2.38 -21.78 24.29
CA PRO A 39 3.01 -20.47 24.37
C PRO A 39 4.53 -20.59 24.55
N ARG A 40 5.30 -19.83 23.76
CA ARG A 40 6.78 -19.75 23.80
C ARG A 40 7.22 -18.30 24.04
N VAL A 41 8.35 -18.15 24.73
CA VAL A 41 9.03 -16.86 24.90
C VAL A 41 10.40 -16.97 24.27
N ALA A 42 10.52 -16.64 22.99
CA ALA A 42 11.75 -16.78 22.23
C ALA A 42 11.88 -15.70 21.15
N ASP A 43 13.09 -15.50 20.64
CA ASP A 43 13.29 -14.77 19.39
C ASP A 43 12.66 -15.59 18.25
N ALA A 44 11.73 -14.98 17.51
CA ALA A 44 10.97 -15.67 16.47
C ALA A 44 11.86 -16.27 15.37
N ARG A 45 13.01 -15.64 15.07
CA ARG A 45 13.96 -16.16 14.07
C ARG A 45 14.58 -17.46 14.55
N MET A 46 15.04 -17.47 15.80
CA MET A 46 15.65 -18.67 16.40
C MET A 46 14.64 -19.80 16.52
N LEU A 47 13.40 -19.51 16.90
CA LEU A 47 12.33 -20.51 16.96
C LEU A 47 12.11 -21.17 15.58
N MET A 48 12.06 -20.37 14.51
CA MET A 48 11.89 -20.88 13.15
C MET A 48 13.09 -21.71 12.68
N TYR A 49 14.33 -21.25 12.92
CA TYR A 49 15.53 -22.04 12.60
C TYR A 49 15.63 -23.34 13.40
N GLN A 50 15.22 -23.33 14.67
CA GLN A 50 15.18 -24.53 15.50
C GLN A 50 14.16 -25.55 14.98
N SER A 51 12.96 -25.10 14.60
CA SER A 51 11.94 -25.96 13.98
C SER A 51 12.44 -26.59 12.67
N GLN A 52 13.12 -25.80 11.83
CA GLN A 52 13.77 -26.33 10.62
C GLN A 52 14.85 -27.37 10.95
N ALA A 53 15.75 -27.07 11.91
CA ALA A 53 16.82 -27.97 12.31
C ALA A 53 16.29 -29.28 12.92
N ALA A 54 15.19 -29.20 13.67
CA ALA A 54 14.49 -30.35 14.23
C ALA A 54 13.66 -31.14 13.19
N ARG A 55 13.58 -30.65 11.94
CA ARG A 55 12.72 -31.21 10.88
C ARG A 55 11.23 -31.24 11.26
N GLU A 56 10.80 -30.24 12.00
CA GLU A 56 9.41 -30.02 12.41
C GLU A 56 8.89 -28.73 11.77
N PRO A 57 8.76 -28.68 10.43
CA PRO A 57 8.34 -27.45 9.75
C PRO A 57 6.89 -27.09 10.08
N PHE A 58 6.54 -25.82 9.94
CA PHE A 58 5.18 -25.33 10.16
C PHE A 58 4.35 -25.35 8.88
N ASP A 59 3.14 -25.90 8.92
CA ASP A 59 2.20 -25.84 7.78
C ASP A 59 1.67 -24.42 7.52
N VAL A 60 1.57 -23.63 8.58
CA VAL A 60 1.16 -22.23 8.50
C VAL A 60 2.04 -21.40 9.41
N ILE A 61 2.70 -20.38 8.84
CA ILE A 61 3.42 -19.36 9.58
C ILE A 61 2.70 -18.03 9.40
N ASP A 62 2.48 -17.32 10.51
CA ASP A 62 2.01 -15.94 10.45
C ASP A 62 2.98 -14.98 11.11
N LEU A 63 3.56 -14.12 10.28
CA LEU A 63 4.40 -13.01 10.70
C LEU A 63 3.58 -11.72 10.77
N ASP A 64 3.36 -11.24 12.00
CA ASP A 64 2.70 -9.97 12.28
C ASP A 64 3.55 -9.05 13.18
N PRO A 65 4.72 -8.58 12.69
CA PRO A 65 5.58 -7.72 13.48
C PRO A 65 5.14 -6.26 13.47
N TYR A 66 5.56 -5.51 14.49
CA TYR A 66 5.48 -4.05 14.45
C TYR A 66 6.47 -3.48 13.43
N GLY A 67 5.94 -2.86 12.38
CA GLY A 67 6.70 -2.26 11.29
C GLY A 67 7.04 -3.27 10.19
N SER A 68 8.31 -3.64 10.10
CA SER A 68 8.85 -4.42 8.99
C SER A 68 8.99 -5.91 9.33
N PRO A 69 8.56 -6.82 8.44
CA PRO A 69 8.82 -8.24 8.58
C PRO A 69 10.19 -8.68 8.07
N ALA A 70 10.98 -7.80 7.45
CA ALA A 70 12.25 -8.12 6.80
C ALA A 70 13.20 -8.99 7.65
N PRO A 71 13.40 -8.74 8.96
CA PRO A 71 14.30 -9.57 9.79
C PRO A 71 13.86 -11.03 9.97
N PHE A 72 12.59 -11.34 9.69
CA PHE A 72 11.99 -12.65 9.93
C PHE A 72 11.78 -13.45 8.64
N LEU A 73 11.80 -12.79 7.48
CA LEU A 73 11.42 -13.41 6.21
C LEU A 73 12.32 -14.58 5.83
N ASP A 74 13.63 -14.47 6.08
CA ASP A 74 14.60 -15.51 5.73
C ASP A 74 14.38 -16.83 6.49
N ALA A 75 14.18 -16.72 7.82
CA ALA A 75 13.86 -17.86 8.66
C ALA A 75 12.48 -18.46 8.32
N ALA A 76 11.50 -17.62 7.97
CA ALA A 76 10.14 -18.07 7.68
C ALA A 76 10.02 -18.86 6.37
N VAL A 77 10.70 -18.42 5.29
CA VAL A 77 10.69 -19.17 4.02
C VAL A 77 11.37 -20.53 4.14
N GLN A 78 12.24 -20.71 5.15
CA GLN A 78 12.89 -21.99 5.43
C GLN A 78 12.06 -22.88 6.36
N ALA A 79 11.44 -22.32 7.39
CA ALA A 79 10.70 -23.06 8.41
C ALA A 79 9.30 -23.51 7.99
N VAL A 80 8.72 -22.90 6.94
CA VAL A 80 7.42 -23.32 6.40
C VAL A 80 7.55 -24.65 5.65
N SER A 81 6.57 -25.55 5.79
CA SER A 81 6.55 -26.85 5.10
C SER A 81 6.38 -26.70 3.59
N GLU A 82 6.60 -27.78 2.84
CA GLU A 82 6.43 -27.80 1.39
C GLU A 82 4.96 -27.53 1.03
N GLY A 83 4.71 -26.47 0.27
CA GLY A 83 3.35 -26.00 -0.04
C GLY A 83 2.61 -25.33 1.13
N GLY A 84 3.28 -25.15 2.26
CA GLY A 84 2.73 -24.50 3.45
C GLY A 84 2.43 -23.02 3.22
N LEU A 85 1.56 -22.46 4.06
CA LEU A 85 1.05 -21.10 3.96
C LEU A 85 1.86 -20.13 4.82
N LEU A 86 2.46 -19.13 4.18
CA LEU A 86 3.10 -18.01 4.87
C LEU A 86 2.20 -16.76 4.75
N CYS A 87 1.79 -16.25 5.91
CA CYS A 87 1.05 -15.01 6.03
C CYS A 87 1.98 -13.91 6.56
N VAL A 88 2.09 -12.78 5.86
CA VAL A 88 3.00 -11.68 6.21
C VAL A 88 2.27 -10.36 6.29
N THR A 89 2.32 -9.70 7.45
CA THR A 89 1.86 -8.31 7.63
C THR A 89 3.06 -7.39 7.57
N CYS A 90 2.91 -6.25 6.90
CA CYS A 90 3.82 -5.13 7.04
C CYS A 90 3.05 -3.84 7.31
N THR A 91 3.39 -3.19 8.42
CA THR A 91 2.82 -1.88 8.83
C THR A 91 3.78 -0.71 8.56
N ASP A 92 4.94 -0.97 7.95
CA ASP A 92 5.96 0.02 7.58
C ASP A 92 5.64 0.75 6.26
N MET A 93 4.40 1.24 6.14
CA MET A 93 3.95 1.92 4.93
C MET A 93 4.69 3.23 4.67
N GLY A 94 5.25 3.88 5.70
CA GLY A 94 6.09 5.06 5.51
C GLY A 94 7.31 4.76 4.61
N VAL A 95 7.98 3.64 4.87
CA VAL A 95 9.12 3.18 4.06
C VAL A 95 8.66 2.65 2.70
N LEU A 96 7.65 1.79 2.68
CA LEU A 96 7.18 1.14 1.45
C LEU A 96 6.48 2.10 0.47
N ALA A 97 5.89 3.21 0.95
CA ALA A 97 5.19 4.18 0.13
C ALA A 97 6.09 5.29 -0.47
N GLY A 98 7.41 5.15 -0.35
CA GLY A 98 8.38 6.03 -1.03
C GLY A 98 8.92 7.21 -0.22
N ASN A 99 8.70 7.28 1.10
CA ASN A 99 9.27 8.37 1.91
C ASN A 99 10.75 8.15 2.25
N SER A 100 11.21 6.90 2.26
CA SER A 100 12.56 6.50 2.69
C SER A 100 13.08 5.37 1.80
N PRO A 101 13.38 5.66 0.52
CA PRO A 101 13.81 4.64 -0.46
C PRO A 101 15.08 3.89 -0.02
N GLU A 102 16.03 4.56 0.64
CA GLU A 102 17.24 3.96 1.21
C GLU A 102 16.93 2.96 2.33
N THR A 103 15.95 3.28 3.17
CA THR A 103 15.46 2.38 4.22
C THR A 103 14.69 1.21 3.60
N CYS A 104 13.96 1.44 2.51
CA CYS A 104 13.27 0.39 1.78
C CYS A 104 14.29 -0.59 1.17
N TYR A 105 15.35 -0.05 0.58
CA TYR A 105 16.42 -0.84 -0.03
C TYR A 105 17.12 -1.72 1.01
N SER A 106 17.50 -1.16 2.16
CA SER A 106 18.19 -1.93 3.21
C SER A 106 17.34 -3.07 3.81
N LYS A 107 16.02 -2.89 3.91
CA LYS A 107 15.11 -3.91 4.46
C LYS A 107 14.68 -4.96 3.44
N TYR A 108 14.38 -4.51 2.22
CA TYR A 108 13.65 -5.34 1.24
C TYR A 108 14.45 -5.67 -0.03
N GLY A 109 15.61 -5.04 -0.25
CA GLY A 109 16.37 -5.18 -1.50
C GLY A 109 15.78 -4.38 -2.67
N ALA A 110 14.87 -3.45 -2.39
CA ALA A 110 14.16 -2.68 -3.41
C ALA A 110 13.99 -1.21 -3.00
N SER A 111 14.09 -0.31 -3.98
CA SER A 111 13.84 1.13 -3.81
C SER A 111 12.36 1.44 -4.03
N SER A 112 11.69 2.00 -3.02
CA SER A 112 10.29 2.45 -3.13
C SER A 112 10.20 3.80 -3.86
N LEU A 113 9.09 4.03 -4.55
CA LEU A 113 8.82 5.30 -5.25
C LEU A 113 7.62 6.00 -4.65
N LYS A 114 7.71 7.32 -4.58
CA LYS A 114 6.59 8.19 -4.17
C LYS A 114 5.65 8.42 -5.35
N GLY A 115 4.93 7.37 -5.75
CA GLY A 115 3.91 7.41 -6.79
C GLY A 115 2.49 7.29 -6.23
N ARG A 116 1.47 7.57 -7.05
CA ARG A 116 0.06 7.32 -6.68
C ARG A 116 -0.25 5.83 -6.50
N PHE A 117 0.54 4.97 -7.16
CA PHE A 117 0.50 3.51 -7.09
C PHE A 117 1.23 2.91 -5.86
N CYS A 118 1.70 3.72 -4.92
CA CYS A 118 2.61 3.30 -3.85
C CYS A 118 2.08 2.14 -2.99
N HIS A 119 0.76 2.04 -2.79
CA HIS A 119 0.15 0.95 -2.02
C HIS A 119 0.28 -0.40 -2.74
N GLU A 120 0.11 -0.43 -4.06
CA GLU A 120 0.35 -1.65 -4.83
C GLU A 120 1.85 -1.95 -4.96
N MET A 121 2.67 -0.91 -5.16
CA MET A 121 4.13 -1.08 -5.18
C MET A 121 4.64 -1.68 -3.86
N ALA A 122 4.07 -1.29 -2.73
CA ALA A 122 4.38 -1.87 -1.42
C ALA A 122 4.12 -3.39 -1.38
N LEU A 123 2.96 -3.86 -1.87
CA LEU A 123 2.66 -5.29 -1.98
C LEU A 123 3.71 -6.00 -2.85
N ARG A 124 4.04 -5.41 -4.00
CA ARG A 124 4.99 -5.99 -4.96
C ARG A 124 6.43 -6.00 -4.45
N ILE A 125 6.84 -5.02 -3.64
CA ILE A 125 8.15 -4.99 -2.96
C ILE A 125 8.25 -6.11 -1.93
N VAL A 126 7.20 -6.33 -1.13
CA VAL A 126 7.24 -7.40 -0.12
C VAL A 126 7.26 -8.78 -0.79
N LEU A 127 6.51 -8.98 -1.88
CA LEU A 127 6.60 -10.21 -2.69
C LEU A 127 7.99 -10.40 -3.30
N HIS A 128 8.59 -9.34 -3.87
CA HIS A 128 9.96 -9.38 -4.37
C HIS A 128 10.93 -9.86 -3.28
N SER A 129 10.81 -9.30 -2.08
CA SER A 129 11.68 -9.61 -0.95
C SER A 129 11.49 -11.04 -0.41
N LEU A 130 10.27 -11.56 -0.45
CA LEU A 130 9.96 -12.95 -0.11
C LEU A 130 10.52 -13.93 -1.15
N ASP A 131 10.27 -13.66 -2.44
CA ASP A 131 10.75 -14.51 -3.53
C ASP A 131 12.28 -14.57 -3.55
N SER A 132 12.94 -13.42 -3.45
CA SER A 132 14.41 -13.32 -3.46
C SER A 132 15.06 -14.12 -2.33
N ARG A 133 14.47 -14.10 -1.12
CA ARG A 133 14.94 -14.91 0.00
C ARG A 133 14.65 -16.40 -0.18
N ALA A 134 13.47 -16.77 -0.67
CA ALA A 134 13.13 -18.17 -0.94
C ALA A 134 14.06 -18.79 -1.99
N ASN A 135 14.39 -18.03 -3.03
CA ASN A 135 15.24 -18.49 -4.15
C ASN A 135 16.64 -18.94 -3.70
N CYS A 136 17.20 -18.30 -2.67
CA CYS A 136 18.49 -18.70 -2.07
C CYS A 136 18.50 -20.16 -1.59
N TYR A 137 17.34 -20.72 -1.31
CA TYR A 137 17.15 -22.09 -0.81
C TYR A 137 16.53 -23.02 -1.86
N GLN A 138 16.58 -22.65 -3.15
CA GLN A 138 15.90 -23.37 -4.24
C GLN A 138 14.38 -23.47 -4.07
N ARG A 139 13.80 -22.57 -3.27
CA ARG A 139 12.36 -22.45 -3.02
C ARG A 139 11.80 -21.25 -3.77
N PHE A 140 10.51 -21.28 -4.08
CA PHE A 140 9.80 -20.19 -4.75
C PHE A 140 8.46 -19.93 -4.08
N ILE A 141 7.95 -18.70 -4.22
CA ILE A 141 6.65 -18.33 -3.70
C ILE A 141 5.55 -18.44 -4.77
N GLN A 142 4.34 -18.77 -4.33
CA GLN A 142 3.11 -18.61 -5.09
C GLN A 142 2.18 -17.66 -4.31
N PRO A 143 2.01 -16.40 -4.76
CA PRO A 143 1.05 -15.49 -4.16
C PRO A 143 -0.37 -16.03 -4.29
N LEU A 144 -1.10 -16.09 -3.17
CA LEU A 144 -2.51 -16.45 -3.14
C LEU A 144 -3.41 -15.21 -3.06
N LEU A 145 -3.06 -14.28 -2.17
CA LEU A 145 -3.82 -13.06 -1.94
C LEU A 145 -2.88 -11.99 -1.34
N SER A 146 -2.97 -10.76 -1.81
CA SER A 146 -2.15 -9.65 -1.32
C SER A 146 -3.04 -8.42 -1.17
N VAL A 147 -3.21 -7.90 0.03
CA VAL A 147 -4.21 -6.84 0.31
C VAL A 147 -3.51 -5.63 0.92
N SER A 148 -3.76 -4.46 0.33
CA SER A 148 -3.54 -3.19 1.02
C SER A 148 -4.80 -2.82 1.79
N ALA A 149 -4.71 -2.77 3.12
CA ALA A 149 -5.83 -2.48 4.00
C ALA A 149 -5.43 -1.45 5.04
N ASP A 150 -6.15 -0.32 5.06
CA ASP A 150 -5.98 0.76 6.03
C ASP A 150 -4.56 1.36 6.03
N PHE A 151 -3.69 0.84 6.90
CA PHE A 151 -2.33 1.32 7.14
C PHE A 151 -1.27 0.21 7.03
N TYR A 152 -1.66 -0.95 6.51
CA TYR A 152 -0.78 -2.09 6.36
C TYR A 152 -1.01 -2.81 5.04
N VAL A 153 -0.01 -3.60 4.65
CA VAL A 153 -0.14 -4.59 3.60
C VAL A 153 -0.09 -5.98 4.20
N ARG A 154 -0.87 -6.90 3.61
CA ARG A 154 -0.99 -8.28 4.06
C ARG A 154 -0.87 -9.22 2.89
N LEU A 155 0.01 -10.20 3.00
CA LEU A 155 0.32 -11.14 1.92
C LEU A 155 0.11 -12.57 2.40
N PHE A 156 -0.49 -13.38 1.55
CA PHE A 156 -0.70 -14.81 1.75
C PHE A 156 0.00 -15.51 0.59
N VAL A 157 1.04 -16.28 0.88
CA VAL A 157 1.83 -16.97 -0.14
C VAL A 157 2.01 -18.42 0.25
N ARG A 158 2.06 -19.32 -0.74
CA ARG A 158 2.58 -20.68 -0.54
C ARG A 158 4.05 -20.72 -0.90
N VAL A 159 4.82 -21.58 -0.25
CA VAL A 159 6.25 -21.75 -0.52
C VAL A 159 6.53 -23.19 -0.91
N PHE A 160 7.14 -23.37 -2.08
CA PHE A 160 7.43 -24.67 -2.66
C PHE A 160 8.91 -24.79 -3.01
N THR A 161 9.40 -26.01 -3.17
CA THR A 161 10.75 -26.31 -3.64
C THR A 161 10.73 -26.55 -5.14
N GLY A 162 11.64 -25.92 -5.90
CA GLY A 162 11.68 -26.12 -7.35
C GLY A 162 12.70 -25.26 -8.09
N GLN A 163 13.87 -25.85 -8.37
CA GLN A 163 14.97 -25.15 -9.07
C GLN A 163 14.56 -24.55 -10.42
N ALA A 164 13.73 -25.25 -11.20
CA ALA A 164 13.26 -24.75 -12.50
C ALA A 164 12.42 -23.46 -12.34
N LYS A 165 11.56 -23.39 -11.32
CA LYS A 165 10.74 -22.20 -11.02
C LYS A 165 11.60 -21.04 -10.49
N VAL A 166 12.67 -21.34 -9.74
CA VAL A 166 13.64 -20.36 -9.24
C VAL A 166 14.44 -19.74 -10.38
N LYS A 167 14.86 -20.52 -11.39
CA LYS A 167 15.55 -20.00 -12.59
C LYS A 167 14.72 -18.94 -13.34
N ALA A 168 13.38 -19.03 -13.25
CA ALA A 168 12.46 -18.05 -13.81
C ALA A 168 12.26 -16.80 -12.93
N SER A 169 12.80 -16.71 -11.71
CA SER A 169 12.49 -15.61 -10.79
C SER A 169 12.82 -14.24 -11.37
N ALA A 170 13.98 -14.07 -12.00
CA ALA A 170 14.39 -12.78 -12.56
C ALA A 170 13.38 -12.24 -13.60
N SER A 171 12.70 -13.10 -14.37
CA SER A 171 11.68 -12.65 -15.31
C SER A 171 10.37 -12.23 -14.64
N LYS A 172 10.16 -12.60 -13.37
CA LYS A 172 9.01 -12.19 -12.56
C LYS A 172 9.23 -10.86 -11.84
N GLN A 173 10.46 -10.36 -11.83
CA GLN A 173 10.82 -9.09 -11.20
C GLN A 173 10.92 -7.98 -12.25
N ALA A 174 10.61 -6.74 -11.86
CA ALA A 174 10.77 -5.58 -12.72
C ALA A 174 11.31 -4.35 -11.97
N LEU A 175 12.10 -3.53 -12.67
CA LEU A 175 12.34 -2.14 -12.30
C LEU A 175 11.19 -1.27 -12.79
N VAL A 176 10.96 -0.15 -12.11
CA VAL A 176 9.94 0.85 -12.46
C VAL A 176 10.62 2.14 -12.85
N TYR A 177 10.41 2.60 -14.08
CA TYR A 177 10.78 3.94 -14.53
C TYR A 177 9.57 4.85 -14.35
N HIS A 178 9.60 5.74 -13.37
CA HIS A 178 8.49 6.63 -13.03
C HIS A 178 8.83 8.08 -13.36
N CYS A 179 8.06 8.72 -14.22
CA CYS A 179 8.24 10.13 -14.54
C CYS A 179 7.89 11.01 -13.34
N ALA A 180 8.86 11.82 -12.87
CA ALA A 180 8.66 12.72 -11.74
C ALA A 180 7.67 13.87 -12.01
N GLY A 181 7.35 14.14 -13.28
CA GLY A 181 6.44 15.20 -13.70
C GLY A 181 4.99 14.73 -13.83
N CYS A 182 4.75 13.82 -14.77
CA CYS A 182 3.39 13.40 -15.13
C CYS A 182 2.95 12.09 -14.47
N GLY A 183 3.85 11.40 -13.77
CA GLY A 183 3.54 10.15 -13.08
C GLY A 183 3.41 8.91 -13.98
N THR A 184 3.55 9.07 -15.30
CA THR A 184 3.69 7.95 -16.25
C THR A 184 4.77 6.99 -15.78
N HIS A 185 4.52 5.69 -15.91
CA HIS A 185 5.45 4.67 -15.47
C HIS A 185 5.58 3.54 -16.49
N HIS A 186 6.79 2.99 -16.59
CA HIS A 186 7.13 1.87 -17.46
C HIS A 186 7.85 0.78 -16.64
N LEU A 187 7.59 -0.48 -16.97
CA LEU A 187 8.20 -1.62 -16.30
C LEU A 187 9.31 -2.21 -17.16
N GLN A 188 10.46 -2.47 -16.56
CA GLN A 188 11.56 -3.20 -17.16
C GLN A 188 11.76 -4.51 -16.41
N ARG A 189 11.40 -5.64 -17.03
CA ARG A 189 11.69 -6.97 -16.45
C ARG A 189 13.22 -7.13 -16.25
N LEU A 190 13.64 -7.88 -15.23
CA LEU A 190 15.07 -8.15 -14.98
C LEU A 190 15.61 -9.33 -15.80
N GLY A 191 14.75 -10.28 -16.15
CA GLY A 191 15.10 -11.44 -16.95
C GLY A 191 14.08 -11.75 -18.05
N LYS A 192 14.47 -12.59 -19.00
CA LYS A 192 13.62 -13.14 -20.04
C LYS A 192 13.65 -14.66 -20.02
N VAL A 193 12.51 -15.27 -20.34
CA VAL A 193 12.35 -16.71 -20.54
C VAL A 193 11.92 -16.93 -21.97
N THR A 194 12.63 -17.80 -22.68
CA THR A 194 12.30 -18.20 -24.06
C THR A 194 12.13 -19.71 -24.12
N SER A 195 11.05 -20.17 -24.78
CA SER A 195 10.86 -21.60 -25.03
C SER A 195 11.76 -22.03 -26.18
N GLN A 196 12.48 -23.13 -26.01
CA GLN A 196 13.27 -23.79 -27.05
C GLN A 196 12.91 -25.28 -27.06
N GLY A 197 12.00 -25.67 -27.96
CA GLY A 197 11.48 -27.03 -28.02
C GLY A 197 10.83 -27.44 -26.71
N THR A 198 11.36 -28.49 -26.06
CA THR A 198 10.88 -28.99 -24.77
C THR A 198 11.45 -28.25 -23.55
N GLY A 199 12.42 -27.34 -23.76
CA GLY A 199 13.15 -26.65 -22.69
C GLY A 199 12.86 -25.14 -22.60
N PHE A 200 13.38 -24.53 -21.53
CA PHE A 200 13.36 -23.09 -21.33
C PHE A 200 14.79 -22.54 -21.24
N LYS A 201 15.05 -21.46 -21.97
CA LYS A 201 16.29 -20.67 -21.89
C LYS A 201 16.03 -19.38 -21.13
N TYR A 202 16.85 -19.13 -20.12
CA TYR A 202 16.81 -17.97 -19.24
C TYR A 202 17.94 -17.00 -19.61
N GLY A 203 17.68 -15.70 -19.57
CA GLY A 203 18.71 -14.70 -19.83
C GLY A 203 18.37 -13.34 -19.24
N ALA A 204 19.33 -12.42 -19.30
CA ALA A 204 19.11 -11.02 -18.92
C ALA A 204 18.10 -10.36 -19.87
N ALA A 205 17.30 -9.44 -19.32
CA ALA A 205 16.42 -8.60 -20.12
C ALA A 205 17.20 -7.52 -20.89
N THR A 206 16.56 -6.94 -21.91
CA THR A 206 17.09 -5.81 -22.69
C THR A 206 16.29 -4.56 -22.33
N GLY A 207 16.97 -3.41 -22.22
CA GLY A 207 16.38 -2.13 -21.83
C GLY A 207 17.36 -0.97 -21.98
N PRO A 208 17.02 0.25 -21.50
CA PRO A 208 15.77 0.62 -20.82
C PRO A 208 14.55 0.72 -21.77
N PRO A 209 13.32 0.72 -21.24
CA PRO A 209 12.10 0.86 -22.04
C PRO A 209 11.74 2.33 -22.31
N VAL A 210 12.57 3.27 -21.88
CA VAL A 210 12.35 4.71 -21.95
C VAL A 210 13.64 5.42 -22.38
N GLY A 211 13.48 6.59 -22.98
CA GLY A 211 14.58 7.51 -23.25
C GLY A 211 15.09 8.25 -22.00
N PRO A 212 16.04 9.20 -22.16
CA PRO A 212 16.63 9.96 -21.05
C PRO A 212 15.60 10.85 -20.32
N SER A 213 14.58 11.31 -21.03
CA SER A 213 13.49 12.14 -20.53
C SER A 213 12.13 11.54 -20.90
N CYS A 214 11.10 11.88 -20.13
CA CYS A 214 9.73 11.46 -20.40
C CYS A 214 9.25 12.02 -21.73
N GLU A 215 8.72 11.15 -22.60
CA GLU A 215 8.23 11.54 -23.93
C GLU A 215 7.05 12.53 -23.86
N PHE A 216 6.25 12.50 -22.80
CA PHE A 216 5.04 13.31 -22.66
C PHE A 216 5.28 14.70 -22.07
N CYS A 217 6.15 14.79 -21.06
CA CYS A 217 6.34 16.02 -20.30
C CYS A 217 7.80 16.43 -20.12
N GLN A 218 8.74 15.68 -20.73
CA GLN A 218 10.18 15.99 -20.77
C GLN A 218 10.85 16.10 -19.38
N GLN A 219 10.17 15.63 -18.33
CA GLN A 219 10.73 15.51 -16.99
C GLN A 219 11.52 14.22 -16.84
N ARG A 220 12.43 14.20 -15.86
CA ARG A 220 13.27 13.02 -15.56
C ARG A 220 12.47 11.82 -15.06
N HIS A 221 13.01 10.63 -15.30
CA HIS A 221 12.54 9.39 -14.70
C HIS A 221 13.25 9.12 -13.37
N GLN A 222 12.49 8.73 -12.36
CA GLN A 222 13.00 8.09 -11.14
C GLN A 222 12.98 6.57 -11.34
N LEU A 223 14.03 5.90 -10.90
CA LEU A 223 14.14 4.44 -10.94
C LEU A 223 13.76 3.84 -9.59
N GLY A 224 12.86 2.87 -9.60
CA GLY A 224 12.44 2.12 -8.43
C GLY A 224 12.42 0.62 -8.65
N GLY A 225 12.12 -0.11 -7.59
CA GLY A 225 12.14 -1.57 -7.55
C GLY A 225 13.50 -2.15 -7.12
N PRO A 226 13.74 -3.44 -7.39
CA PRO A 226 12.85 -4.35 -8.12
C PRO A 226 11.52 -4.61 -7.40
N ILE A 227 10.48 -4.88 -8.18
CA ILE A 227 9.15 -5.24 -7.69
C ILE A 227 8.69 -6.55 -8.34
N TRP A 228 7.83 -7.30 -7.65
CA TRP A 228 7.12 -8.43 -8.24
C TRP A 228 6.17 -7.94 -9.34
N ALA A 229 6.38 -8.38 -10.58
CA ALA A 229 5.65 -7.95 -11.77
C ALA A 229 4.64 -8.99 -12.29
N GLU A 230 4.52 -10.14 -11.61
CA GLU A 230 3.49 -11.16 -11.87
C GLU A 230 2.19 -10.87 -11.08
N PRO A 231 1.12 -11.68 -11.28
CA PRO A 231 -0.11 -11.56 -10.51
C PRO A 231 0.11 -11.54 -9.00
N LEU A 232 -0.70 -10.72 -8.30
CA LEU A 232 -0.69 -10.59 -6.85
C LEU A 232 -1.53 -11.65 -6.14
N HIS A 233 -2.41 -12.32 -6.90
CA HIS A 233 -3.48 -13.18 -6.41
C HIS A 233 -3.60 -14.43 -7.28
N ASP A 234 -4.06 -15.50 -6.65
CA ASP A 234 -4.59 -16.70 -7.28
C ASP A 234 -6.11 -16.55 -7.28
N LEU A 235 -6.72 -16.31 -8.45
CA LEU A 235 -8.15 -15.99 -8.54
C LEU A 235 -9.02 -17.16 -8.09
N ASP A 236 -8.64 -18.40 -8.39
CA ASP A 236 -9.35 -19.58 -7.92
C ASP A 236 -9.35 -19.66 -6.39
N PHE A 237 -8.23 -19.29 -5.75
CA PHE A 237 -8.16 -19.17 -4.30
C PHE A 237 -9.09 -18.08 -3.77
N VAL A 238 -9.10 -16.90 -4.39
CA VAL A 238 -9.97 -15.79 -3.98
C VAL A 238 -11.45 -16.15 -4.10
N GLU A 239 -11.84 -16.80 -5.19
CA GLU A 239 -13.21 -17.28 -5.40
C GLU A 239 -13.62 -18.32 -4.35
N ARG A 240 -12.74 -19.28 -4.02
CA ARG A 240 -12.99 -20.23 -2.93
C ARG A 240 -13.18 -19.53 -1.58
N VAL A 241 -12.42 -18.47 -1.31
CA VAL A 241 -12.60 -17.67 -0.08
C VAL A 241 -13.96 -16.94 -0.09
N LEU A 242 -14.37 -16.36 -1.23
CA LEU A 242 -15.69 -15.74 -1.37
C LEU A 242 -16.83 -16.74 -1.13
N VAL A 243 -16.76 -17.93 -1.74
CA VAL A 243 -17.73 -19.02 -1.54
C VAL A 243 -17.76 -19.46 -0.08
N ALA A 244 -16.59 -19.57 0.57
CA ALA A 244 -16.52 -19.94 1.98
C ALA A 244 -17.16 -18.89 2.90
N LEU A 245 -17.00 -17.59 2.59
CA LEU A 245 -17.66 -16.49 3.31
C LEU A 245 -19.19 -16.57 3.14
N GLU A 246 -19.67 -16.81 1.93
CA GLU A 246 -21.11 -16.91 1.63
C GLU A 246 -21.76 -18.10 2.33
N ARG A 247 -21.07 -19.24 2.41
CA ARG A 247 -21.55 -20.44 3.13
C ARG A 247 -21.56 -20.30 4.65
N ASN A 248 -20.89 -19.28 5.20
CA ASN A 248 -20.76 -19.07 6.65
C ASN A 248 -21.20 -17.65 7.05
N PRO A 249 -22.47 -17.26 6.78
CA PRO A 249 -22.94 -15.92 7.09
C PRO A 249 -22.89 -15.64 8.60
N GLY A 250 -22.45 -14.44 8.97
CA GLY A 250 -22.37 -13.98 10.35
C GLY A 250 -21.19 -14.54 11.15
N ARG A 251 -20.39 -15.45 10.59
CA ARG A 251 -19.21 -16.02 11.26
C ARG A 251 -18.14 -14.98 11.58
N PHE A 252 -18.00 -13.97 10.71
CA PHE A 252 -16.99 -12.91 10.86
C PHE A 252 -17.68 -11.54 10.92
N GLN A 253 -17.37 -10.76 11.95
CA GLN A 253 -17.92 -9.40 12.10
C GLN A 253 -17.56 -8.48 10.92
N THR A 254 -16.43 -8.74 10.25
CA THR A 254 -15.94 -7.97 9.10
C THR A 254 -16.31 -8.59 7.75
N GLN A 255 -17.25 -9.54 7.70
CA GLN A 255 -17.62 -10.28 6.49
C GLN A 255 -17.98 -9.37 5.30
N GLU A 256 -18.79 -8.35 5.50
CA GLU A 256 -19.17 -7.41 4.43
C GLU A 256 -17.97 -6.66 3.83
N ARG A 257 -17.00 -6.30 4.68
CA ARG A 257 -15.75 -5.67 4.26
C ARG A 257 -14.90 -6.64 3.46
N MET A 258 -14.77 -7.89 3.93
CA MET A 258 -14.02 -8.93 3.22
C MET A 258 -14.66 -9.21 1.86
N ARG A 259 -15.98 -9.39 1.80
CA ARG A 259 -16.72 -9.60 0.55
C ARG A 259 -16.50 -8.47 -0.43
N GLY A 260 -16.65 -7.22 0.01
CA GLY A 260 -16.45 -6.05 -0.85
C GLY A 260 -15.02 -5.94 -1.39
N MET A 261 -14.01 -6.14 -0.55
CA MET A 261 -12.60 -6.12 -0.95
C MET A 261 -12.26 -7.23 -1.95
N LEU A 262 -12.62 -8.48 -1.63
CA LEU A 262 -12.35 -9.63 -2.49
C LEU A 262 -13.09 -9.52 -3.83
N SER A 263 -14.29 -8.96 -3.85
CA SER A 263 -15.03 -8.72 -5.11
C SER A 263 -14.36 -7.67 -6.01
N VAL A 264 -13.66 -6.67 -5.44
CA VAL A 264 -12.85 -5.76 -6.26
C VAL A 264 -11.65 -6.51 -6.83
N ILE A 265 -11.00 -7.32 -6.01
CA ILE A 265 -9.82 -8.11 -6.41
C ILE A 265 -10.14 -9.04 -7.59
N THR A 266 -11.29 -9.72 -7.58
CA THR A 266 -11.72 -10.57 -8.71
C THR A 266 -12.01 -9.80 -9.99
N GLU A 267 -12.25 -8.49 -9.90
CA GLU A 267 -12.48 -7.60 -11.05
C GLU A 267 -11.20 -6.92 -11.55
N GLU A 268 -10.07 -7.09 -10.87
CA GLU A 268 -8.80 -6.45 -11.24
C GLU A 268 -8.11 -7.13 -12.43
N LEU A 269 -7.46 -6.32 -13.27
CA LEU A 269 -6.50 -6.81 -14.25
C LEU A 269 -5.25 -7.34 -13.51
N ALA A 270 -5.09 -8.66 -13.48
CA ALA A 270 -4.01 -9.33 -12.78
C ALA A 270 -2.64 -9.18 -13.48
N ASP A 271 -2.67 -9.02 -14.80
CA ASP A 271 -1.51 -8.91 -15.70
C ASP A 271 -1.04 -7.47 -15.92
N VAL A 272 -1.71 -6.48 -15.32
CA VAL A 272 -1.36 -5.06 -15.40
C VAL A 272 -0.85 -4.59 -14.04
N PRO A 273 0.48 -4.47 -13.84
CA PRO A 273 1.03 -3.98 -12.59
C PRO A 273 0.89 -2.47 -12.45
N LEU A 274 0.63 -2.04 -11.22
CA LEU A 274 0.44 -0.64 -10.82
C LEU A 274 -0.82 -0.03 -11.45
N TYR A 275 -1.06 1.25 -11.20
CA TYR A 275 -2.27 1.95 -11.65
C TYR A 275 -2.04 3.45 -11.78
N TYR A 276 -2.94 4.11 -12.49
CA TYR A 276 -3.11 5.57 -12.49
C TYR A 276 -4.21 5.97 -11.50
N THR A 277 -4.19 7.20 -11.01
CA THR A 277 -5.37 7.77 -10.33
C THR A 277 -5.96 8.88 -11.19
N LEU A 278 -7.29 8.92 -11.29
CA LEU A 278 -7.97 9.93 -12.11
C LEU A 278 -7.68 11.36 -11.63
N ASP A 279 -7.67 11.56 -10.31
CA ASP A 279 -7.24 12.81 -9.69
C ASP A 279 -5.78 13.14 -10.02
N GLY A 280 -4.90 12.14 -10.07
CA GLY A 280 -3.51 12.29 -10.46
C GLY A 280 -3.39 12.83 -11.88
N LEU A 281 -3.99 12.13 -12.84
CA LEU A 281 -4.01 12.54 -14.26
C LEU A 281 -4.57 13.95 -14.45
N SER A 282 -5.71 14.23 -13.83
CA SER A 282 -6.37 15.54 -13.93
C SER A 282 -5.54 16.65 -13.31
N SER A 283 -4.92 16.38 -12.15
CA SER A 283 -4.07 17.35 -11.45
C SER A 283 -2.81 17.71 -12.24
N THR A 284 -2.25 16.74 -12.99
CA THR A 284 -1.06 16.95 -13.83
C THR A 284 -1.30 17.96 -14.94
N ILE A 285 -2.50 17.98 -15.53
CA ILE A 285 -2.86 18.90 -16.63
C ILE A 285 -3.81 20.02 -16.21
N HIS A 286 -4.07 20.16 -14.90
CA HIS A 286 -4.94 21.18 -14.32
C HIS A 286 -6.38 21.23 -14.88
N CYS A 287 -6.95 20.09 -15.24
CA CYS A 287 -8.34 19.99 -15.69
C CYS A 287 -9.29 19.53 -14.57
N ASN A 288 -10.60 19.68 -14.80
CA ASN A 288 -11.60 19.01 -13.98
C ASN A 288 -11.51 17.48 -14.16
N THR A 289 -11.84 16.72 -13.12
CA THR A 289 -11.72 15.26 -13.17
C THR A 289 -12.95 14.64 -13.85
N PRO A 290 -12.79 13.82 -14.90
CA PRO A 290 -13.89 13.06 -15.47
C PRO A 290 -14.46 12.09 -14.43
N SER A 291 -15.76 11.77 -14.53
CA SER A 291 -16.31 10.73 -13.66
C SER A 291 -15.65 9.39 -13.94
N LEU A 292 -15.60 8.54 -12.90
CA LEU A 292 -15.01 7.20 -13.00
C LEU A 292 -15.57 6.39 -14.17
N LEU A 293 -16.88 6.47 -14.40
CA LEU A 293 -17.55 5.72 -15.46
C LEU A 293 -17.28 6.32 -16.85
N GLN A 294 -17.19 7.65 -16.98
CA GLN A 294 -16.83 8.29 -18.26
C GLN A 294 -15.42 7.89 -18.70
N PHE A 295 -14.44 7.98 -17.80
CA PHE A 295 -13.05 7.62 -18.13
C PHE A 295 -12.89 6.12 -18.39
N ARG A 296 -13.61 5.26 -17.66
CA ARG A 296 -13.65 3.82 -17.97
C ARG A 296 -14.28 3.57 -19.34
N SER A 297 -15.36 4.27 -19.66
CA SER A 297 -16.04 4.13 -20.96
C SER A 297 -15.14 4.56 -22.11
N SER A 298 -14.33 5.61 -21.95
CA SER A 298 -13.41 6.05 -23.00
C SER A 298 -12.30 5.04 -23.28
N LEU A 299 -11.74 4.40 -22.24
CA LEU A 299 -10.78 3.30 -22.41
C LEU A 299 -11.42 2.09 -23.12
N LEU A 300 -12.64 1.71 -22.74
CA LEU A 300 -13.37 0.59 -23.34
C LEU A 300 -13.75 0.86 -24.80
N HIS A 301 -14.18 2.09 -25.14
CA HIS A 301 -14.44 2.49 -26.53
C HIS A 301 -13.16 2.50 -27.37
N ALA A 302 -12.02 2.80 -26.76
CA ALA A 302 -10.71 2.73 -27.41
C ALA A 302 -10.17 1.28 -27.54
N GLY A 303 -10.92 0.27 -27.09
CA GLY A 303 -10.56 -1.15 -27.24
C GLY A 303 -9.63 -1.70 -26.15
N PHE A 304 -9.41 -0.96 -25.06
CA PHE A 304 -8.53 -1.38 -23.97
C PHE A 304 -9.30 -1.94 -22.78
N ARG A 305 -8.67 -2.87 -22.06
CA ARG A 305 -9.23 -3.43 -20.83
C ARG A 305 -9.05 -2.44 -19.69
N VAL A 306 -10.02 -2.38 -18.79
CA VAL A 306 -9.94 -1.46 -17.63
C VAL A 306 -10.55 -2.05 -16.37
N SER A 307 -9.80 -2.02 -15.27
CA SER A 307 -10.30 -2.34 -13.92
C SER A 307 -10.05 -1.20 -12.94
N LEU A 308 -10.68 -1.33 -11.77
CA LEU A 308 -10.29 -0.55 -10.59
C LEU A 308 -9.11 -1.24 -9.89
N SER A 309 -8.69 -0.72 -8.75
CA SER A 309 -7.82 -1.46 -7.83
C SER A 309 -8.29 -1.32 -6.38
N HIS A 310 -8.22 -2.42 -5.64
CA HIS A 310 -8.49 -2.52 -4.22
C HIS A 310 -7.53 -1.66 -3.39
N ALA A 311 -6.34 -1.37 -3.92
CA ALA A 311 -5.32 -0.59 -3.23
C ALA A 311 -5.62 0.91 -3.15
N CYS A 312 -6.50 1.44 -4.03
CA CYS A 312 -6.87 2.85 -4.03
C CYS A 312 -8.24 3.10 -4.71
N LYS A 313 -9.10 3.88 -4.05
CA LYS A 313 -10.49 4.14 -4.48
C LYS A 313 -10.65 4.70 -5.89
N ASN A 314 -9.75 5.59 -6.31
CA ASN A 314 -9.79 6.25 -7.63
C ASN A 314 -8.77 5.66 -8.61
N ALA A 315 -8.24 4.48 -8.32
CA ALA A 315 -7.29 3.81 -9.18
C ALA A 315 -7.96 3.26 -10.45
N ILE A 316 -7.24 3.39 -11.55
CA ILE A 316 -7.55 2.78 -12.84
C ILE A 316 -6.34 1.95 -13.28
N LYS A 317 -6.57 0.66 -13.50
CA LYS A 317 -5.65 -0.22 -14.22
C LYS A 317 -6.13 -0.37 -15.64
N THR A 318 -5.21 -0.31 -16.58
CA THR A 318 -5.50 -0.47 -18.01
C THR A 318 -4.28 -1.01 -18.73
N ASP A 319 -4.51 -1.81 -19.77
CA ASP A 319 -3.47 -2.22 -20.71
C ASP A 319 -3.27 -1.18 -21.84
N ALA A 320 -3.98 -0.06 -21.80
CA ALA A 320 -3.73 1.09 -22.66
C ALA A 320 -2.30 1.62 -22.45
N PRO A 321 -1.51 1.75 -23.54
CA PRO A 321 -0.22 2.40 -23.48
C PRO A 321 -0.34 3.84 -22.94
N PRO A 322 0.69 4.37 -22.26
CA PRO A 322 0.66 5.74 -21.75
C PRO A 322 0.29 6.83 -22.78
N PRO A 323 0.70 6.77 -24.07
CA PRO A 323 0.24 7.72 -25.08
C PRO A 323 -1.28 7.78 -25.21
N ILE A 324 -1.96 6.63 -25.17
CA ILE A 324 -3.42 6.55 -25.26
C ILE A 324 -4.09 7.16 -24.02
N VAL A 325 -3.54 6.91 -22.83
CA VAL A 325 -4.04 7.51 -21.59
C VAL A 325 -3.97 9.03 -21.67
N TRP A 326 -2.86 9.59 -22.17
CA TRP A 326 -2.72 11.03 -22.35
C TRP A 326 -3.60 11.58 -23.47
N ASP A 327 -3.82 10.86 -24.57
CA ASP A 327 -4.76 11.26 -25.63
C ASP A 327 -6.19 11.38 -25.11
N ILE A 328 -6.65 10.42 -24.31
CA ILE A 328 -7.97 10.51 -23.65
C ILE A 328 -8.03 11.77 -22.78
N MET A 329 -6.98 12.05 -21.99
CA MET A 329 -6.95 13.26 -21.15
C MET A 329 -6.89 14.56 -21.98
N ARG A 330 -6.21 14.57 -23.13
CA ARG A 330 -6.20 15.70 -24.08
C ARG A 330 -7.59 15.93 -24.67
N CYS A 331 -8.27 14.89 -25.14
CA CYS A 331 -9.66 14.98 -25.59
C CYS A 331 -10.58 15.52 -24.49
N TRP A 332 -10.40 15.07 -23.24
CA TRP A 332 -11.15 15.59 -22.10
C TRP A 332 -10.91 17.09 -21.87
N ALA A 333 -9.65 17.53 -21.91
CA ALA A 333 -9.27 18.93 -21.75
C ALA A 333 -9.79 19.83 -22.90
N LYS A 334 -9.99 19.30 -24.11
CA LYS A 334 -10.64 20.02 -25.20
C LYS A 334 -12.13 20.25 -24.95
N LEU A 335 -12.81 19.25 -24.39
CA LEU A 335 -14.22 19.37 -23.98
C LEU A 335 -14.40 20.26 -22.75
N HIS A 336 -13.39 20.34 -21.89
CA HIS A 336 -13.40 21.12 -20.65
C HIS A 336 -12.13 21.99 -20.56
N PRO A 337 -12.12 23.15 -21.24
CA PRO A 337 -10.91 23.95 -21.44
C PRO A 337 -10.18 24.33 -20.16
N VAL A 338 -8.86 24.12 -20.16
CA VAL A 338 -7.94 24.56 -19.11
C VAL A 338 -7.45 25.97 -19.44
N LYS A 339 -7.17 26.79 -18.41
CA LYS A 339 -6.61 28.13 -18.59
C LYS A 339 -5.13 28.06 -18.95
N LEU A 340 -4.83 27.92 -20.24
CA LEU A 340 -3.47 27.74 -20.76
C LEU A 340 -2.53 28.90 -20.41
N ASP A 341 -3.04 30.14 -20.39
CA ASP A 341 -2.24 31.35 -20.07
C ASP A 341 -1.60 31.34 -18.67
N ARG A 342 -2.05 30.44 -17.79
CA ARG A 342 -1.50 30.29 -16.43
C ARG A 342 -0.41 29.23 -16.34
N LEU A 343 -0.14 28.51 -17.42
CA LEU A 343 0.83 27.42 -17.46
C LEU A 343 2.17 27.96 -17.97
N THR A 344 3.26 27.54 -17.33
CA THR A 344 4.59 27.78 -17.88
C THR A 344 4.89 26.75 -18.97
N ASP A 345 5.60 27.14 -20.03
CA ASP A 345 5.96 26.25 -21.15
C ASP A 345 6.76 25.01 -20.70
N THR A 346 7.47 25.13 -19.58
CA THR A 346 8.26 24.04 -19.00
C THR A 346 7.43 23.10 -18.12
N SER A 347 6.19 23.47 -17.77
CA SER A 347 5.32 22.66 -16.94
C SER A 347 4.89 21.36 -17.63
N PRO A 348 4.65 20.28 -16.87
CA PRO A 348 4.11 19.05 -17.44
C PRO A 348 2.79 19.25 -18.17
N ALA A 349 1.91 20.10 -17.62
CA ALA A 349 0.61 20.41 -18.22
C ALA A 349 0.76 21.01 -19.62
N ALA A 350 1.57 22.06 -19.78
CA ALA A 350 1.77 22.73 -21.05
C ALA A 350 2.29 21.78 -22.13
N ARG A 351 3.32 20.97 -21.81
CA ARG A 351 3.93 20.02 -22.75
C ARG A 351 3.00 18.87 -23.15
N ILE A 352 2.15 18.41 -22.23
CA ILE A 352 1.18 17.35 -22.54
C ILE A 352 0.09 17.91 -23.45
N LEU A 353 -0.44 19.11 -23.12
CA LEU A 353 -1.56 19.73 -23.83
C LEU A 353 -1.17 20.36 -25.17
N SER A 354 0.11 20.64 -25.41
CA SER A 354 0.61 21.16 -26.69
C SER A 354 0.60 20.13 -27.82
N VAL A 355 0.39 18.85 -27.50
CA VAL A 355 0.36 17.75 -28.47
C VAL A 355 -1.09 17.42 -28.81
N GLU A 356 -1.39 17.36 -30.10
CA GLU A 356 -2.70 16.96 -30.60
C GLU A 356 -2.95 15.45 -30.36
N PRO A 357 -4.13 15.06 -29.85
CA PRO A 357 -4.45 13.66 -29.60
C PRO A 357 -4.56 12.89 -30.92
N THR A 358 -3.90 11.74 -31.00
CA THR A 358 -3.99 10.82 -32.14
C THR A 358 -5.28 10.00 -32.12
N LEU A 359 -5.75 9.66 -30.92
CA LEU A 359 -7.04 9.02 -30.68
C LEU A 359 -8.13 10.05 -30.37
N GLN A 360 -9.29 9.95 -31.01
CA GLN A 360 -10.49 10.68 -30.62
C GLN A 360 -11.28 9.88 -29.57
N ALA A 361 -11.23 10.31 -28.30
CA ALA A 361 -11.86 9.59 -27.20
C ALA A 361 -13.37 9.86 -27.10
N SER A 362 -14.17 8.79 -26.98
CA SER A 362 -15.60 8.87 -26.68
C SER A 362 -15.85 8.74 -25.17
N PHE A 363 -16.56 9.71 -24.57
CA PHE A 363 -16.93 9.68 -23.15
C PHE A 363 -18.38 9.21 -22.92
N ALA A 364 -19.05 8.72 -23.97
CA ALA A 364 -20.39 8.15 -23.88
C ALA A 364 -20.37 6.93 -22.96
N LEU A 365 -21.27 6.91 -21.96
CA LEU A 365 -21.31 5.85 -20.96
C LEU A 365 -21.62 4.50 -21.61
N ARG A 366 -20.78 3.50 -21.32
CA ARG A 366 -21.05 2.11 -21.69
C ARG A 366 -21.69 1.34 -20.54
N GLU A 367 -22.51 0.35 -20.89
CA GLU A 367 -23.18 -0.51 -19.91
C GLU A 367 -22.19 -1.39 -19.10
N ASP A 368 -21.14 -1.86 -19.77
CA ASP A 368 -20.06 -2.67 -19.18
C ASP A 368 -19.04 -1.84 -18.37
N ALA A 369 -19.14 -0.51 -18.37
CA ALA A 369 -18.20 0.34 -17.65
C ALA A 369 -18.34 0.27 -16.12
N ASN A 370 -19.53 -0.07 -15.60
CA ASN A 370 -19.81 -0.12 -14.16
C ASN A 370 -19.54 -1.53 -13.60
N PRO A 371 -18.48 -1.74 -12.78
CA PRO A 371 -18.15 -3.07 -12.28
C PRO A 371 -19.26 -3.69 -11.43
N SER A 372 -19.34 -5.02 -11.41
CA SER A 372 -20.42 -5.76 -10.74
C SER A 372 -20.49 -5.43 -9.25
N SER A 373 -19.35 -5.35 -8.57
CA SER A 373 -19.21 -5.03 -7.15
C SER A 373 -19.75 -3.64 -6.82
N ARG A 374 -19.61 -2.69 -7.76
CA ARG A 374 -20.16 -1.33 -7.64
C ARG A 374 -21.66 -1.32 -7.90
N ARG A 375 -22.14 -2.00 -8.94
CA ARG A 375 -23.57 -2.12 -9.25
C ARG A 375 -24.34 -2.73 -8.08
N ARG A 376 -23.75 -3.70 -7.40
CA ARG A 376 -24.32 -4.38 -6.23
C ARG A 376 -24.15 -3.62 -4.90
N GLY A 377 -23.52 -2.44 -4.91
CA GLY A 377 -23.35 -1.63 -3.69
C GLY A 377 -22.46 -2.25 -2.61
N LEU A 378 -21.51 -3.13 -2.98
CA LEU A 378 -20.65 -3.81 -2.00
C LEU A 378 -19.73 -2.82 -1.27
N LYS A 379 -19.34 -3.14 -0.02
CA LYS A 379 -18.43 -2.32 0.80
C LYS A 379 -16.97 -2.44 0.35
N ARG A 380 -16.65 -1.79 -0.77
CA ARG A 380 -15.33 -1.86 -1.44
C ARG A 380 -14.23 -1.09 -0.70
N PHE A 381 -14.56 0.10 -0.21
CA PHE A 381 -13.64 0.99 0.52
C PHE A 381 -14.33 1.48 1.80
N PRO A 382 -14.23 0.74 2.92
CA PRO A 382 -14.84 1.15 4.17
C PRO A 382 -14.17 2.40 4.73
N GLU A 383 -14.95 3.24 5.40
CA GLU A 383 -14.42 4.40 6.11
C GLU A 383 -13.82 3.99 7.46
N ASN A 384 -12.82 4.76 7.90
CA ASN A 384 -12.19 4.52 9.19
C ASN A 384 -13.19 4.75 10.33
N PRO A 385 -13.34 3.83 11.29
CA PRO A 385 -14.37 3.91 12.31
C PRO A 385 -14.28 5.12 13.25
N GLN A 386 -13.08 5.70 13.46
CA GLN A 386 -12.84 6.77 14.44
C GLN A 386 -11.78 7.78 13.97
N ALA A 387 -11.84 9.00 14.52
CA ALA A 387 -10.73 9.94 14.43
C ALA A 387 -9.49 9.37 15.14
N PHE A 388 -8.30 9.49 14.54
CA PHE A 388 -7.03 8.90 15.02
C PHE A 388 -6.95 7.36 14.98
N TRP A 389 -7.84 6.72 14.23
CA TRP A 389 -7.75 5.28 13.99
C TRP A 389 -6.51 4.94 13.15
N GLY A 390 -5.68 3.99 13.63
CA GLY A 390 -4.46 3.54 12.96
C GLY A 390 -3.42 2.94 13.92
N PRO A 391 -2.28 2.44 13.39
CA PRO A 391 -1.23 1.80 14.18
C PRO A 391 -0.67 2.74 15.23
N LYS A 392 -0.66 2.30 16.50
CA LYS A 392 -0.01 3.02 17.60
C LYS A 392 1.50 2.74 17.59
N ALA A 393 2.28 3.67 18.12
CA ALA A 393 3.73 3.50 18.25
C ALA A 393 4.07 2.25 19.08
N ARG A 394 5.18 1.58 18.71
CA ARG A 394 5.71 0.41 19.42
C ARG A 394 5.95 0.75 20.91
N ALA A 395 5.47 -0.10 21.81
CA ALA A 395 5.75 0.04 23.24
C ALA A 395 7.25 -0.20 23.53
N LYS A 396 7.88 0.71 24.30
CA LYS A 396 9.27 0.52 24.77
C LYS A 396 9.32 -0.48 25.93
N ALA A 397 10.46 -1.16 26.08
CA ALA A 397 10.82 -1.81 27.33
C ALA A 397 10.93 -0.71 28.41
N GLY A 398 9.93 -0.60 29.29
CA GLY A 398 9.80 0.49 30.28
C GLY A 398 8.47 1.26 30.24
N GLY A 399 7.55 0.96 29.31
CA GLY A 399 6.16 1.46 29.39
C GLY A 399 5.89 2.87 28.87
N GLY A 400 6.89 3.61 28.38
CA GLY A 400 6.70 4.94 27.77
C GLY A 400 6.47 4.90 26.26
N THR A 401 5.51 5.69 25.77
CA THR A 401 5.26 5.94 24.33
C THR A 401 6.07 7.15 23.82
N SER A 402 6.83 7.01 22.73
CA SER A 402 7.48 8.16 22.05
C SER A 402 6.49 8.89 21.11
N PRO A 403 6.60 10.23 20.94
CA PRO A 403 5.63 11.03 20.17
C PRO A 403 5.79 11.00 18.64
N SER A 404 6.54 10.07 18.03
CA SER A 404 6.99 10.20 16.63
C SER A 404 6.18 9.49 15.54
N LEU A 405 4.98 8.96 15.84
CA LEU A 405 4.06 8.48 14.79
C LEU A 405 2.65 9.01 15.07
N ARG A 406 2.39 10.26 14.66
CA ARG A 406 1.01 10.76 14.56
C ARG A 406 0.38 10.16 13.30
N PRO A 407 -0.83 9.56 13.36
CA PRO A 407 -1.55 9.13 12.17
C PRO A 407 -1.73 10.33 11.22
N GLN A 408 -1.25 10.22 9.98
CA GLN A 408 -1.26 11.32 9.00
C GLN A 408 -2.63 11.61 8.37
N ASN A 409 -3.71 10.92 8.80
CA ASN A 409 -5.06 11.29 8.40
C ASN A 409 -5.66 12.31 9.37
N LYS A 410 -5.17 13.56 9.34
CA LYS A 410 -5.96 14.70 9.77
C LYS A 410 -7.00 15.00 8.69
N ARG A 411 -8.13 14.30 8.70
CA ARG A 411 -9.39 14.91 8.26
C ARG A 411 -9.93 15.65 9.47
N THR A 412 -9.67 16.95 9.55
CA THR A 412 -10.46 17.83 10.40
C THR A 412 -11.90 17.73 9.93
N GLY A 413 -12.76 17.12 10.74
CA GLY A 413 -14.18 17.40 10.63
C GLY A 413 -14.34 18.92 10.75
N GLN A 414 -14.92 19.53 9.72
CA GLN A 414 -15.41 20.91 9.83
C GLN A 414 -16.53 20.89 10.87
N THR A 415 -16.18 21.25 12.09
CA THR A 415 -17.08 21.95 12.99
C THR A 415 -16.53 23.36 13.07
N ASP A 416 -17.28 24.35 12.62
CA ASP A 416 -16.95 25.77 12.67
C ASP A 416 -16.79 26.21 14.13
N SER A 417 -15.58 26.06 14.68
CA SER A 417 -15.14 26.77 15.87
C SER A 417 -14.06 27.77 15.48
N PRO A 418 -14.17 29.04 15.91
CA PRO A 418 -13.17 30.05 15.58
C PRO A 418 -11.80 29.65 16.12
N ARG A 419 -10.81 29.58 15.22
CA ARG A 419 -9.43 29.21 15.57
C ARG A 419 -8.84 30.27 16.50
N ALA A 420 -8.12 29.85 17.55
CA ALA A 420 -7.51 30.77 18.51
C ALA A 420 -6.32 31.54 17.90
N CYS A 421 -6.20 32.83 18.23
CA CYS A 421 -5.13 33.70 17.75
C CYS A 421 -3.78 33.33 18.39
N LYS A 422 -2.84 32.83 17.59
CA LYS A 422 -1.49 32.49 18.08
C LYS A 422 -0.71 33.72 18.57
N ARG A 423 -0.85 34.86 17.88
CA ARG A 423 -0.21 36.13 18.24
C ARG A 423 -0.73 36.68 19.58
N PHE A 424 -2.00 36.44 19.91
CA PHE A 424 -2.57 36.87 21.19
C PHE A 424 -2.01 36.03 22.35
N LYS A 425 -1.86 34.71 22.17
CA LYS A 425 -1.22 33.83 23.16
C LYS A 425 0.24 34.21 23.46
N GLU A 426 0.92 34.83 22.51
CA GLU A 426 2.30 35.30 22.64
C GLU A 426 2.37 36.78 23.09
N GLY A 427 1.24 37.42 23.39
CA GLY A 427 1.17 38.81 23.87
C GLY A 427 1.44 39.89 22.81
N THR A 428 1.46 39.54 21.52
CA THR A 428 1.90 40.43 20.43
C THR A 428 0.79 40.78 19.42
N CYS A 429 -0.47 40.45 19.72
CA CYS A 429 -1.59 40.78 18.82
C CYS A 429 -2.04 42.24 18.98
N SER A 430 -1.62 43.11 18.05
CA SER A 430 -1.99 44.53 18.00
C SER A 430 -3.41 44.80 17.47
N LEU A 431 -4.14 43.78 17.02
CA LEU A 431 -5.44 43.93 16.36
C LEU A 431 -6.65 43.80 17.30
N GLY A 432 -6.46 43.45 18.58
CA GLY A 432 -7.51 43.43 19.60
C GLY A 432 -8.80 42.73 19.15
N SER A 433 -9.94 43.42 19.26
CA SER A 433 -11.27 42.93 18.85
C SER A 433 -11.50 42.84 17.34
N GLN A 434 -10.58 43.37 16.52
CA GLN A 434 -10.63 43.27 15.05
C GLN A 434 -9.89 42.03 14.51
N CYS A 435 -9.34 41.18 15.38
CA CYS A 435 -8.68 39.96 14.97
C CYS A 435 -9.71 38.91 14.51
N CYS A 436 -9.50 38.32 13.33
CA CYS A 436 -10.35 37.26 12.78
C CYS A 436 -10.21 35.88 13.47
N TYR A 437 -9.57 35.85 14.64
CA TYR A 437 -9.26 34.65 15.43
C TYR A 437 -9.66 34.85 16.90
N SER A 438 -10.07 33.80 17.60
CA SER A 438 -10.59 33.87 18.98
C SER A 438 -9.51 34.24 20.02
N HIS A 439 -9.87 35.11 20.98
CA HIS A 439 -9.02 35.59 22.09
C HIS A 439 -9.50 35.09 23.48
N GLU A 440 -10.52 34.23 23.56
CA GLU A 440 -11.01 33.72 24.84
C GLU A 440 -10.12 32.61 25.40
N GLY A 441 -9.59 32.79 26.62
CA GLY A 441 -8.92 31.73 27.39
C GLY A 441 -7.45 31.92 27.74
N GLY A 442 -6.97 33.15 27.92
CA GLY A 442 -5.67 33.41 28.55
C GLY A 442 -5.55 34.85 28.99
N SER A 443 -5.54 35.10 30.31
CA SER A 443 -5.17 36.41 30.85
C SER A 443 -3.70 36.67 30.52
N PRO A 444 -3.33 37.86 30.02
CA PRO A 444 -1.92 38.26 29.99
C PRO A 444 -1.41 38.27 31.43
N SER A 445 -0.28 37.61 31.67
CA SER A 445 0.38 37.64 32.98
C SER A 445 0.70 39.09 33.35
N ASP A 446 0.14 39.57 34.46
CA ASP A 446 0.47 40.89 35.01
C ASP A 446 1.98 41.01 35.30
N PRO A 447 2.59 42.19 35.09
CA PRO A 447 3.99 42.42 35.45
C PRO A 447 4.16 42.42 36.98
N PRO A 448 5.36 42.06 37.49
CA PRO A 448 5.58 41.99 38.93
C PRO A 448 5.51 43.37 39.58
N SER A 449 4.75 43.45 40.68
CA SER A 449 4.64 44.56 41.60
C SER A 449 6.01 45.00 42.15
N ALA A 450 6.30 46.30 42.06
CA ALA A 450 7.48 46.95 42.64
C ALA A 450 7.47 46.91 44.18
N PRO A 451 8.64 46.87 44.84
CA PRO A 451 8.74 47.00 46.30
C PRO A 451 8.59 48.47 46.75
N PRO A 452 8.20 48.74 48.01
CA PRO A 452 7.89 50.08 48.48
C PRO A 452 9.15 50.96 48.60
N ALA A 453 9.00 52.23 48.20
CA ALA A 453 9.99 53.28 48.39
C ALA A 453 10.12 53.64 49.87
N ALA A 454 11.37 53.68 50.35
CA ALA A 454 11.74 54.34 51.59
C ALA A 454 11.86 55.85 51.34
N SER A 455 11.40 56.61 52.33
CA SER A 455 11.37 58.06 52.47
C SER A 455 12.66 58.82 52.11
N ASP A 456 12.48 59.91 51.34
CA ASP A 456 12.99 61.29 51.49
C ASP A 456 13.96 61.61 52.65
N PRO A 457 14.86 62.62 52.52
CA PRO A 457 14.45 64.00 52.17
C PRO A 457 15.46 64.88 51.38
N HIS A 458 14.93 65.72 50.48
CA HIS A 458 14.99 67.21 50.56
C HIS A 458 14.31 67.89 49.38
#